data_AF-A0A1E7YZM0-F1
#
_entry.id   AF-A0A1E7YZM0-F1
#
_cell.length_a   1.000
_cell.length_b   1.000
_cell.length_c   1.000
_cell.angle_alpha   90.00
_cell.angle_beta   90.00
_cell.angle_gamma   90.00
#
_symmetry.space_group_name_H-M   'P 1'
#
loop_
_entity.id
_entity.type
_entity.pdbx_description
1 polymer ?
#
loop_
_entity_poly.entity_id
_entity_poly.type
_entity_poly.pdbx_seq_one_letter_code
_entity_poly.pdbx_strand_id
1 'polypeptide(L)'
;MTPEEILQDIQQRAAATLNASIVTDPVIRERVDYVCRCMGNRAGVRLLMSCLLGKLHKPNVDPRKPYTEIGEADSFSGRTYDEHYLSRFINEHRLPVNRTTAFLTPTLRNIDHALTTDLELVGRPRDLYKKTLELLEDVALQRIPADVLFVETVRVLMLLRDENQARMDSLLEALDRTEGGLPLSSEAIVTLISQHLACRNASRLPVLVVAAAYEAAGARLSESILPLNSHNAADLQTGSLGDVEICLMGEDSVVTAYEMKMRRVTQDDIDAA
;
A
#
# COMPACT_ATOMS: atom_id res chain seq x y z
N MET A 1 1.96 26.75 -9.09
CA MET A 1 1.90 25.90 -7.89
C MET A 1 2.64 24.62 -8.20
N THR A 2 3.61 24.24 -7.37
CA THR A 2 4.34 22.97 -7.55
C THR A 2 3.43 21.79 -7.19
N PRO A 3 3.75 20.56 -7.63
CA PRO A 3 3.01 19.36 -7.23
C PRO A 3 2.91 19.20 -5.71
N GLU A 4 3.96 19.54 -4.95
CA GLU A 4 3.98 19.46 -3.49
C GLU A 4 3.04 20.49 -2.85
N GLU A 5 3.04 21.73 -3.34
CA GLU A 5 2.11 22.77 -2.86
C GLU A 5 0.65 22.37 -3.12
N ILE A 6 0.36 21.75 -4.27
CA ILE A 6 -0.97 21.20 -4.58
C ILE A 6 -1.33 20.13 -3.55
N LEU A 7 -0.44 19.16 -3.30
CA LEU A 7 -0.71 18.07 -2.36
C LEU A 7 -0.92 18.57 -0.92
N GLN A 8 -0.17 19.59 -0.52
CA GLN A 8 -0.33 20.23 0.79
C GLN A 8 -1.71 20.91 0.92
N ASP A 9 -2.15 21.66 -0.10
CA ASP A 9 -3.50 22.24 -0.13
C ASP A 9 -4.59 21.16 -0.06
N ILE A 10 -4.46 20.12 -0.89
CA ILE A 10 -5.41 19.00 -0.92
C ILE A 10 -5.52 18.34 0.46
N GLN A 11 -4.40 18.11 1.14
CA GLN A 11 -4.39 17.50 2.47
C GLN A 11 -5.04 18.39 3.52
N GLN A 12 -4.75 19.70 3.51
CA GLN A 12 -5.34 20.65 4.46
C GLN A 12 -6.85 20.74 4.28
N ARG A 13 -7.32 20.83 3.03
CA ARG A 13 -8.75 20.87 2.71
C ARG A 13 -9.45 19.56 3.07
N ALA A 14 -8.81 18.41 2.82
CA ALA A 14 -9.34 17.11 3.21
C ALA A 14 -9.47 16.98 4.73
N ALA A 15 -8.45 17.44 5.48
CA ALA A 15 -8.47 17.47 6.94
C ALA A 15 -9.58 18.39 7.48
N ALA A 16 -9.74 19.58 6.90
CA ALA A 16 -10.77 20.54 7.30
C ALA A 16 -12.21 20.06 7.04
N THR A 17 -12.38 19.08 6.15
CA THR A 17 -13.69 18.60 5.71
C THR A 17 -13.97 17.16 6.15
N LEU A 18 -13.17 16.55 7.04
CA LEU A 18 -13.30 15.15 7.44
C LEU A 18 -14.75 14.70 7.73
N ASN A 19 -15.51 15.54 8.44
CA ASN A 19 -16.87 15.24 8.90
C ASN A 19 -17.96 15.35 7.81
N ALA A 20 -17.67 15.92 6.64
CA ALA A 20 -18.65 16.15 5.59
C ALA A 20 -18.04 16.04 4.19
N SER A 21 -18.68 15.26 3.32
CA SER A 21 -18.30 15.19 1.90
C SER A 21 -18.50 16.54 1.23
N ILE A 22 -17.50 16.97 0.44
CA ILE A 22 -17.61 18.19 -0.38
C ILE A 22 -18.17 17.94 -1.78
N VAL A 23 -18.34 16.66 -2.14
CA VAL A 23 -18.95 16.25 -3.41
C VAL A 23 -20.46 16.22 -3.22
N THR A 24 -21.18 17.06 -3.95
CA THR A 24 -22.65 17.16 -3.86
C THR A 24 -23.37 16.04 -4.59
N ASP A 25 -22.79 15.53 -5.69
CA ASP A 25 -23.36 14.44 -6.47
C ASP A 25 -23.22 13.09 -5.74
N PRO A 26 -24.32 12.43 -5.37
CA PRO A 26 -24.27 11.17 -4.63
C PRO A 26 -23.65 10.02 -5.44
N VAL A 27 -23.78 10.03 -6.77
CA VAL A 27 -23.22 8.99 -7.65
C VAL A 27 -21.71 9.11 -7.70
N ILE A 28 -21.19 10.32 -7.85
CA ILE A 28 -19.73 10.57 -7.81
C ILE A 28 -19.19 10.18 -6.43
N ARG A 29 -19.88 10.58 -5.35
CA ARG A 29 -19.49 10.24 -3.98
C ARG A 29 -19.41 8.72 -3.77
N GLU A 30 -20.40 7.97 -4.24
CA GLU A 30 -20.41 6.50 -4.15
C GLU A 30 -19.24 5.88 -4.92
N ARG A 31 -18.92 6.39 -6.12
CA ARG A 31 -17.76 5.93 -6.89
C ARG A 31 -16.45 6.17 -6.14
N VAL A 32 -16.28 7.37 -5.57
CA VAL A 32 -15.08 7.69 -4.77
C VAL A 32 -14.94 6.74 -3.60
N ASP A 33 -16.02 6.54 -2.84
CA ASP A 33 -16.03 5.63 -1.69
C ASP A 33 -15.66 4.20 -2.10
N TYR A 34 -16.27 3.69 -3.16
CA TYR A 34 -15.97 2.35 -3.69
C TYR A 34 -14.49 2.20 -4.08
N VAL A 35 -13.95 3.15 -4.86
CA VAL A 35 -12.56 3.11 -5.32
C VAL A 35 -11.59 3.20 -4.14
N CYS A 36 -11.85 4.08 -3.17
CA CYS A 36 -11.02 4.25 -1.97
C CYS A 36 -11.12 3.09 -0.98
N ARG A 37 -12.27 2.41 -0.89
CA ARG A 37 -12.50 1.28 0.04
C ARG A 37 -12.28 -0.09 -0.58
N CYS A 38 -11.90 -0.18 -1.86
CA CYS A 38 -11.57 -1.46 -2.51
C CYS A 38 -10.24 -2.03 -1.95
N MET A 39 -10.29 -2.72 -0.79
CA MET A 39 -9.10 -3.20 -0.08
C MET A 39 -8.28 -4.22 -0.89
N GLY A 40 -8.95 -5.04 -1.71
CA GLY A 40 -8.29 -6.09 -2.48
C GLY A 40 -7.44 -5.59 -3.64
N ASN A 41 -7.62 -4.33 -4.06
CA ASN A 41 -6.83 -3.72 -5.13
C ASN A 41 -6.82 -2.18 -4.98
N ARG A 42 -5.66 -1.62 -4.66
CA ARG A 42 -5.47 -0.16 -4.50
C ARG A 42 -4.92 0.55 -5.73
N ALA A 43 -4.76 -0.15 -6.85
CA ALA A 43 -4.23 0.46 -8.08
C ALA A 43 -5.16 1.56 -8.60
N GLY A 44 -6.48 1.38 -8.51
CA GLY A 44 -7.46 2.37 -9.00
C GLY A 44 -7.35 3.72 -8.28
N VAL A 45 -7.35 3.74 -6.95
CA VAL A 45 -7.21 5.00 -6.19
C VAL A 45 -5.85 5.67 -6.43
N ARG A 46 -4.79 4.89 -6.55
CA ARG A 46 -3.45 5.44 -6.76
C ARG A 46 -3.26 6.01 -8.18
N LEU A 47 -3.83 5.36 -9.19
CA LEU A 47 -3.96 5.89 -10.55
C LEU A 47 -4.77 7.20 -10.55
N LEU A 48 -5.93 7.21 -9.90
CA LEU A 48 -6.80 8.38 -9.80
C LEU A 48 -6.05 9.59 -9.23
N MET A 49 -5.40 9.44 -8.07
CA MET A 49 -4.62 10.52 -7.45
C MET A 49 -3.53 11.07 -8.38
N SER A 50 -2.83 10.18 -9.10
CA SER A 50 -1.79 10.60 -10.06
C SER A 50 -2.36 11.43 -11.20
N CYS A 51 -3.51 11.01 -11.74
CA CYS A 51 -4.16 11.72 -12.82
C CYS A 51 -4.69 13.10 -12.39
N LEU A 52 -5.26 13.18 -11.19
CA LEU A 52 -5.75 14.43 -10.61
C LEU A 52 -4.60 15.41 -10.35
N LEU A 53 -3.49 14.93 -9.79
CA LEU A 53 -2.30 15.76 -9.59
C LEU A 53 -1.74 16.28 -10.93
N GLY A 54 -1.66 15.40 -11.94
CA GLY A 54 -1.24 15.78 -13.29
C GLY A 54 -2.12 16.87 -13.89
N LYS A 55 -3.45 16.73 -13.77
CA LYS A 55 -4.42 17.72 -14.24
C LYS A 55 -4.32 19.06 -13.51
N LEU A 56 -4.13 19.06 -12.20
CA LEU A 56 -3.99 20.29 -11.42
C LEU A 56 -2.68 21.02 -11.68
N HIS A 57 -1.58 20.27 -11.82
CA HIS A 57 -0.27 20.86 -12.12
C HIS A 57 -0.18 21.36 -13.57
N LYS A 58 -0.82 20.66 -14.53
CA LYS A 58 -0.87 21.03 -15.94
C LYS A 58 -2.31 21.09 -16.43
N PRO A 59 -3.00 22.24 -16.35
CA PRO A 59 -4.43 22.35 -16.68
C PRO A 59 -4.82 21.90 -18.09
N ASN A 60 -3.88 21.92 -19.05
CA ASN A 60 -4.13 21.57 -20.44
C ASN A 60 -4.09 20.06 -20.73
N VAL A 61 -3.64 19.22 -19.79
CA VAL A 61 -3.61 17.77 -20.01
C VAL A 61 -4.99 17.16 -19.82
N ASP A 62 -5.28 16.06 -20.50
CA ASP A 62 -6.47 15.25 -20.25
C ASP A 62 -6.17 14.27 -19.11
N PRO A 63 -6.91 14.28 -17.98
CA PRO A 63 -6.67 13.36 -16.87
C PRO A 63 -6.78 11.88 -17.27
N ARG A 64 -7.41 11.57 -18.41
CA ARG A 64 -7.50 10.21 -18.97
C ARG A 64 -6.24 9.79 -19.73
N LYS A 65 -5.25 10.66 -19.93
CA LYS A 65 -4.04 10.35 -20.73
C LYS A 65 -2.74 10.31 -19.90
N PRO A 66 -2.63 9.46 -18.86
CA PRO A 66 -1.46 9.41 -17.97
C PRO A 66 -0.29 8.58 -18.52
N TYR A 67 -0.24 8.33 -19.83
CA TYR A 67 0.82 7.59 -20.51
C TYR A 67 1.43 8.43 -21.63
N THR A 68 2.76 8.60 -21.61
CA THR A 68 3.49 9.36 -22.63
C THR A 68 3.49 8.66 -23.99
N GLU A 69 3.30 7.36 -23.99
CA GLU A 69 3.19 6.48 -25.15
C GLU A 69 1.98 6.85 -26.04
N ILE A 70 0.98 7.55 -25.49
CA ILE A 70 -0.16 8.10 -26.26
C ILE A 70 0.33 9.13 -27.30
N GLY A 71 1.43 9.84 -27.02
CA GLY A 71 2.10 10.74 -27.97
C GLY A 71 1.37 12.06 -28.27
N GLU A 72 0.22 12.32 -27.64
CA GLU A 72 -0.54 13.56 -27.80
C GLU A 72 -0.05 14.68 -26.88
N ALA A 73 -0.26 15.94 -27.27
CA ALA A 73 0.23 17.11 -26.52
C ALA A 73 -0.44 17.30 -25.14
N ASP A 74 -1.63 16.70 -24.95
CA ASP A 74 -2.39 16.69 -23.70
C ASP A 74 -2.16 15.39 -22.88
N SER A 75 -1.20 14.55 -23.26
CA SER A 75 -0.74 13.41 -22.48
C SER A 75 0.33 13.80 -21.46
N PHE A 76 0.50 12.98 -20.42
CA PHE A 76 1.51 13.20 -19.38
C PHE A 76 1.97 11.88 -18.76
N SER A 77 3.11 11.87 -18.08
CA SER A 77 3.57 10.70 -17.34
C SER A 77 2.93 10.65 -15.95
N GLY A 78 1.84 9.90 -15.79
CA GLY A 78 1.23 9.67 -14.48
C GLY A 78 2.16 8.91 -13.54
N ARG A 79 2.96 7.98 -14.07
CA ARG A 79 3.99 7.26 -13.29
C ARG A 79 4.97 8.22 -12.63
N THR A 80 5.43 9.24 -13.35
CA THR A 80 6.34 10.26 -12.81
C THR A 80 5.70 10.97 -11.62
N TYR A 81 4.44 11.42 -11.74
CA TYR A 81 3.75 12.07 -10.62
C TYR A 81 3.61 11.16 -9.41
N ASP A 82 3.34 9.88 -9.67
CA ASP A 82 3.09 8.90 -8.64
C ASP A 82 4.37 8.50 -7.86
N GLU A 83 5.46 8.27 -8.57
CA GLU A 83 6.75 7.92 -7.97
C GLU A 83 7.42 9.12 -7.30
N HIS A 84 7.40 10.30 -7.92
CA HIS A 84 8.16 11.46 -7.42
C HIS A 84 7.43 12.23 -6.31
N TYR A 85 6.09 12.28 -6.35
CA TYR A 85 5.33 13.11 -5.40
C TYR A 85 4.37 12.29 -4.54
N LEU A 86 3.53 11.44 -5.14
CA LEU A 86 2.50 10.73 -4.37
C LEU A 86 3.06 9.70 -3.40
N SER A 87 4.12 8.97 -3.79
CA SER A 87 4.72 7.96 -2.90
C SER A 87 5.12 8.54 -1.55
N ARG A 88 5.78 9.71 -1.57
CA ARG A 88 6.17 10.44 -0.36
C ARG A 88 4.94 10.90 0.42
N PHE A 89 4.01 11.57 -0.25
CA PHE A 89 2.77 12.08 0.34
C PHE A 89 1.93 10.98 1.03
N ILE A 90 1.75 9.84 0.36
CA ILE A 90 1.05 8.67 0.88
C ILE A 90 1.71 8.16 2.17
N ASN A 91 3.04 8.08 2.19
CA ASN A 91 3.79 7.59 3.34
C ASN A 91 3.74 8.57 4.51
N GLU A 92 3.96 9.87 4.26
CA GLU A 92 3.93 10.92 5.29
C GLU A 92 2.57 11.02 5.98
N HIS A 93 1.47 10.88 5.24
CA HIS A 93 0.11 10.95 5.78
C HIS A 93 -0.51 9.58 6.12
N ARG A 94 0.26 8.50 5.95
CA ARG A 94 -0.13 7.10 6.23
C ARG A 94 -1.44 6.72 5.53
N LEU A 95 -1.62 7.12 4.27
CA LEU A 95 -2.83 6.80 3.51
C LEU A 95 -2.87 5.29 3.18
N PRO A 96 -4.02 4.60 3.34
CA PRO A 96 -4.11 3.14 3.28
C PRO A 96 -4.17 2.62 1.83
N VAL A 97 -3.15 2.91 1.02
CA VAL A 97 -3.01 2.50 -0.38
C VAL A 97 -1.75 1.64 -0.60
N ASN A 98 -1.55 1.11 -1.81
CA ASN A 98 -0.38 0.28 -2.13
C ASN A 98 0.92 1.10 -2.06
N ARG A 99 1.97 0.50 -1.48
CA ARG A 99 3.32 1.10 -1.44
C ARG A 99 3.93 1.27 -2.84
N THR A 100 3.63 0.35 -3.76
CA THR A 100 4.11 0.38 -5.14
C THR A 100 3.15 1.09 -6.07
N THR A 101 3.72 1.70 -7.11
CA THR A 101 2.99 2.51 -8.10
C THR A 101 1.88 1.71 -8.80
N ALA A 102 0.75 2.37 -9.07
CA ALA A 102 -0.33 1.76 -9.86
C ALA A 102 0.16 1.33 -11.25
N PHE A 103 1.12 2.05 -11.83
CA PHE A 103 1.63 1.84 -13.18
C PHE A 103 2.49 0.57 -13.33
N LEU A 104 2.83 -0.11 -12.23
CA LEU A 104 3.42 -1.46 -12.26
C LEU A 104 2.37 -2.58 -12.25
N THR A 105 1.09 -2.26 -12.04
CA THR A 105 0.00 -3.25 -12.08
C THR A 105 -0.14 -3.80 -13.50
N PRO A 106 -0.22 -5.12 -13.71
CA PRO A 106 -0.30 -5.70 -15.07
C PRO A 106 -1.39 -5.08 -15.95
N THR A 107 -2.58 -4.82 -15.39
CA THR A 107 -3.71 -4.19 -16.10
C THR A 107 -3.45 -2.75 -16.54
N LEU A 108 -2.53 -2.04 -15.87
CA LEU A 108 -2.26 -0.60 -16.10
C LEU A 108 -0.87 -0.36 -16.71
N ARG A 109 -0.12 -1.41 -17.00
CA ARG A 109 1.23 -1.32 -17.54
C ARG A 109 1.15 -1.26 -19.07
N ASN A 110 1.99 -0.43 -19.69
CA ASN A 110 2.15 -0.35 -21.15
C ASN A 110 0.86 0.03 -21.90
N ILE A 111 0.04 0.92 -21.34
CA ILE A 111 -1.11 1.49 -22.05
C ILE A 111 -0.62 2.62 -22.95
N ASP A 112 -1.10 2.65 -24.19
CA ASP A 112 -0.73 3.60 -25.25
C ASP A 112 -1.93 4.41 -25.77
N HIS A 113 -3.07 4.34 -25.07
CA HIS A 113 -4.31 5.01 -25.43
C HIS A 113 -4.97 5.68 -24.22
N ALA A 114 -5.89 6.61 -24.47
CA ALA A 114 -6.60 7.34 -23.42
C ALA A 114 -7.51 6.40 -22.59
N LEU A 115 -7.53 6.58 -21.29
CA LEU A 115 -8.35 5.85 -20.31
C LEU A 115 -9.82 6.31 -20.31
N THR A 116 -10.57 5.91 -21.33
CA THR A 116 -11.99 6.24 -21.52
C THR A 116 -12.94 5.16 -20.99
N THR A 117 -14.23 5.47 -20.79
CA THR A 117 -15.19 4.55 -20.16
C THR A 117 -15.65 3.39 -21.04
N ASP A 118 -15.37 3.43 -22.34
CA ASP A 118 -15.58 2.34 -23.29
C ASP A 118 -14.52 1.24 -23.21
N LEU A 119 -13.42 1.48 -22.48
CA LEU A 119 -12.36 0.49 -22.30
C LEU A 119 -12.68 -0.52 -21.20
N GLU A 120 -12.53 -1.80 -21.53
CA GLU A 120 -12.52 -2.87 -20.53
C GLU A 120 -11.09 -3.18 -20.08
N LEU A 121 -10.70 -2.60 -18.95
CA LEU A 121 -9.44 -2.95 -18.29
C LEU A 121 -9.53 -4.36 -17.69
N VAL A 122 -8.66 -5.27 -18.16
CA VAL A 122 -8.59 -6.68 -17.73
C VAL A 122 -7.93 -6.79 -16.35
N GLY A 123 -8.68 -6.43 -15.31
CA GLY A 123 -8.25 -6.54 -13.91
C GLY A 123 -9.41 -6.87 -12.98
N ARG A 124 -9.09 -7.24 -11.72
CA ARG A 124 -10.08 -7.58 -10.69
C ARG A 124 -9.96 -6.66 -9.47
N PRO A 125 -11.10 -6.25 -8.86
CA PRO A 125 -12.46 -6.40 -9.39
C PRO A 125 -12.71 -5.46 -10.58
N ARG A 126 -13.52 -5.88 -11.56
CA ARG A 126 -13.79 -5.09 -12.78
C ARG A 126 -14.38 -3.71 -12.46
N ASP A 127 -15.30 -3.66 -11.51
CA ASP A 127 -15.97 -2.43 -11.09
C ASP A 127 -15.02 -1.37 -10.53
N LEU A 128 -13.87 -1.78 -9.96
CA LEU A 128 -12.86 -0.81 -9.51
C LEU A 128 -12.33 0.00 -10.69
N TYR A 129 -11.93 -0.68 -11.75
CA TYR A 129 -11.38 -0.02 -12.93
C TYR A 129 -12.46 0.82 -13.62
N LYS A 130 -13.65 0.25 -13.82
CA LYS A 130 -14.79 0.98 -14.41
C LYS A 130 -15.09 2.28 -13.65
N LYS A 131 -15.28 2.21 -12.32
CA LYS A 131 -15.57 3.40 -11.50
C LYS A 131 -14.40 4.39 -11.49
N THR A 132 -13.16 3.91 -11.58
CA THR A 132 -11.98 4.79 -11.72
C THR A 132 -12.01 5.55 -13.04
N LEU A 133 -12.31 4.89 -14.16
CA LEU A 133 -12.45 5.52 -15.48
C LEU A 133 -13.62 6.52 -15.51
N GLU A 134 -14.76 6.17 -14.92
CA GLU A 134 -15.91 7.06 -14.78
C GLU A 134 -15.55 8.36 -14.03
N LEU A 135 -14.77 8.27 -12.95
CA LEU A 135 -14.29 9.44 -12.20
C LEU A 135 -13.33 10.32 -13.02
N LEU A 136 -12.44 9.72 -13.81
CA LEU A 136 -11.55 10.48 -14.71
C LEU A 136 -12.34 11.18 -15.81
N GLU A 137 -13.36 10.52 -16.35
CA GLU A 137 -14.28 11.11 -17.33
C GLU A 137 -15.10 12.24 -16.74
N ASP A 138 -15.60 12.10 -15.51
CA ASP A 138 -16.35 13.17 -14.82
C ASP A 138 -15.49 14.44 -14.67
N VAL A 139 -14.17 14.30 -14.46
CA VAL A 139 -13.23 15.44 -14.46
C VAL A 139 -12.96 15.95 -15.88
N ALA A 140 -12.72 15.07 -16.84
CA ALA A 140 -12.44 15.46 -18.23
C ALA A 140 -13.61 16.26 -18.83
N LEU A 141 -14.84 15.85 -18.55
CA LEU A 141 -16.09 16.48 -18.99
C LEU A 141 -16.57 17.61 -18.06
N GLN A 142 -15.77 18.02 -17.09
CA GLN A 142 -16.06 19.14 -16.17
C GLN A 142 -17.36 18.96 -15.36
N ARG A 143 -17.78 17.73 -15.08
CA ARG A 143 -18.90 17.42 -14.17
C ARG A 143 -18.51 17.60 -12.71
N ILE A 144 -17.21 17.44 -12.41
CA ILE A 144 -16.62 17.74 -11.12
C ILE A 144 -15.22 18.36 -11.31
N PRO A 145 -14.85 19.43 -10.58
CA PRO A 145 -13.49 19.94 -10.60
C PRO A 145 -12.46 18.92 -10.08
N ALA A 146 -11.28 18.90 -10.69
CA ALA A 146 -10.22 17.95 -10.32
C ALA A 146 -9.78 18.10 -8.86
N ASP A 147 -9.74 19.32 -8.34
CA ASP A 147 -9.35 19.60 -6.95
C ASP A 147 -10.41 19.10 -5.96
N VAL A 148 -11.70 19.31 -6.25
CA VAL A 148 -12.81 18.82 -5.43
C VAL A 148 -12.78 17.30 -5.36
N LEU A 149 -12.61 16.61 -6.50
CA LEU A 149 -12.51 15.15 -6.52
C LEU A 149 -11.28 14.65 -5.75
N PHE A 150 -10.15 15.35 -5.85
CA PHE A 150 -8.92 14.95 -5.18
C PHE A 150 -9.01 15.15 -3.66
N VAL A 151 -9.55 16.28 -3.19
CA VAL A 151 -9.83 16.50 -1.77
C VAL A 151 -10.76 15.41 -1.23
N GLU A 152 -11.83 15.07 -1.94
CA GLU A 152 -12.74 14.00 -1.50
C GLU A 152 -12.05 12.63 -1.43
N THR A 153 -11.21 12.33 -2.42
CA THR A 153 -10.42 11.08 -2.45
C THR A 153 -9.50 10.99 -1.23
N VAL A 154 -8.75 12.06 -0.92
CA VAL A 154 -7.86 12.09 0.24
C VAL A 154 -8.66 12.06 1.55
N ARG A 155 -9.80 12.74 1.63
CA ARG A 155 -10.70 12.73 2.79
C ARG A 155 -11.17 11.31 3.11
N VAL A 156 -11.64 10.56 2.11
CA VAL A 156 -12.07 9.16 2.31
C VAL A 156 -10.90 8.26 2.74
N LEU A 157 -9.72 8.46 2.17
CA LEU A 157 -8.52 7.72 2.59
C LEU A 157 -8.09 8.03 4.03
N MET A 158 -8.24 9.28 4.48
CA MET A 158 -7.98 9.68 5.87
C MET A 158 -9.00 9.05 6.82
N LEU A 159 -10.29 9.04 6.47
CA LEU A 159 -11.31 8.33 7.27
C LEU A 159 -10.98 6.84 7.39
N LEU A 160 -10.60 6.19 6.29
CA LEU A 160 -10.24 4.77 6.31
C LEU A 160 -8.96 4.50 7.13
N ARG A 161 -7.99 5.42 7.13
CA ARG A 161 -6.82 5.35 8.00
C ARG A 161 -7.24 5.40 9.47
N ASP A 162 -8.08 6.36 9.82
CA ASP A 162 -8.48 6.61 11.20
C ASP A 162 -9.38 5.46 11.72
N GLU A 163 -10.28 4.94 10.89
CA GLU A 163 -11.05 3.71 11.17
C GLU A 163 -10.14 2.51 11.43
N ASN A 164 -9.08 2.33 10.63
CA ASN A 164 -8.13 1.23 10.81
C ASN A 164 -7.30 1.39 12.09
N GLN A 165 -6.89 2.62 12.42
CA GLN A 165 -6.15 2.90 13.64
C GLN A 165 -7.02 2.66 14.87
N ALA A 166 -8.24 3.21 14.90
CA ALA A 166 -9.17 3.02 16.01
C ALA A 166 -9.50 1.53 16.25
N ARG A 167 -9.65 0.75 15.17
CA ARG A 167 -9.81 -0.71 15.27
C ARG A 167 -8.58 -1.38 15.89
N MET A 168 -7.38 -0.97 15.50
CA MET A 168 -6.13 -1.53 16.07
C MET A 168 -6.01 -1.17 17.56
N ASP A 169 -6.26 0.09 17.91
CA ASP A 169 -6.19 0.58 19.29
C ASP A 169 -7.19 -0.18 20.17
N SER A 170 -8.42 -0.39 19.68
CA SER A 170 -9.42 -1.19 20.40
C SER A 170 -9.00 -2.66 20.60
N LEU A 171 -8.27 -3.25 19.66
CA LEU A 171 -7.75 -4.61 19.81
C LEU A 171 -6.61 -4.67 20.83
N LEU A 172 -5.73 -3.66 20.85
CA LEU A 172 -4.65 -3.53 21.83
C LEU A 172 -5.21 -3.31 23.25
N GLU A 173 -6.17 -2.40 23.40
CA GLU A 173 -6.84 -2.16 24.68
C GLU A 173 -7.53 -3.42 25.21
N ALA A 174 -8.11 -4.24 24.34
CA ALA A 174 -8.73 -5.50 24.74
C ALA A 174 -7.70 -6.51 25.28
N LEU A 175 -6.44 -6.45 24.80
CA LEU A 175 -5.34 -7.25 25.33
C LEU A 175 -4.86 -6.72 26.69
N ASP A 176 -4.71 -5.41 26.84
CA ASP A 176 -4.22 -4.77 28.08
C ASP A 176 -5.18 -4.95 29.26
N ARG A 177 -6.49 -4.98 29.02
CA ARG A 177 -7.51 -5.28 30.06
C ARG A 177 -7.42 -6.70 30.62
N THR A 178 -6.50 -7.51 30.10
CA THR A 178 -6.16 -8.85 30.60
C THR A 178 -4.99 -8.82 31.59
N GLU A 179 -4.67 -7.68 32.20
CA GLU A 179 -3.78 -7.63 33.37
C GLU A 179 -4.37 -8.47 34.52
N GLY A 180 -3.71 -9.59 34.83
CA GLY A 180 -4.18 -10.60 35.79
C GLY A 180 -4.94 -11.78 35.18
N GLY A 181 -5.13 -11.80 33.86
CA GLY A 181 -5.61 -12.98 33.15
C GLY A 181 -4.59 -14.11 33.22
N LEU A 182 -5.06 -15.34 33.41
CA LEU A 182 -4.21 -16.52 33.28
C LEU A 182 -3.53 -16.48 31.90
N PRO A 183 -2.20 -16.65 31.82
CA PRO A 183 -1.53 -16.74 30.53
C PRO A 183 -2.16 -17.86 29.71
N LEU A 184 -2.18 -17.69 28.38
CA LEU A 184 -2.63 -18.74 27.48
C LEU A 184 -1.90 -20.04 27.82
N SER A 185 -2.64 -21.14 27.89
CA SER A 185 -2.00 -22.46 28.01
C SER A 185 -1.13 -22.73 26.78
N SER A 186 -0.14 -23.61 26.91
CA SER A 186 0.71 -24.01 25.78
C SER A 186 -0.12 -24.51 24.59
N GLU A 187 -1.22 -25.23 24.83
CA GLU A 187 -2.14 -25.71 23.80
C GLU A 187 -2.88 -24.55 23.10
N ALA A 188 -3.30 -23.53 23.86
CA ALA A 188 -3.94 -22.35 23.30
C ALA A 188 -2.97 -21.52 22.45
N ILE A 189 -1.71 -21.38 22.88
CA ILE A 189 -0.64 -20.74 22.12
C ILE A 189 -0.40 -21.49 20.80
N VAL A 190 -0.24 -22.82 20.86
CA VAL A 190 -0.05 -23.65 19.65
C VAL A 190 -1.23 -23.53 18.70
N THR A 191 -2.46 -23.49 19.22
CA THR A 191 -3.68 -23.32 18.42
C THR A 191 -3.68 -21.98 17.70
N LEU A 192 -3.37 -20.88 18.40
CA LEU A 192 -3.30 -19.53 17.82
C LEU A 192 -2.21 -19.41 16.76
N ILE A 193 -1.02 -19.95 17.02
CA ILE A 193 0.07 -19.97 16.04
C ILE A 193 -0.36 -20.77 14.80
N SER A 194 -0.98 -21.93 14.98
CA SER A 194 -1.45 -22.77 13.86
C SER A 194 -2.51 -22.05 13.01
N GLN A 195 -3.46 -21.37 13.64
CA GLN A 195 -4.46 -20.56 12.95
C GLN A 195 -3.83 -19.40 12.18
N HIS A 196 -2.84 -18.73 12.77
CA HIS A 196 -2.11 -17.66 12.09
C HIS A 196 -1.35 -18.20 10.87
N LEU A 197 -0.62 -19.31 11.01
CA LEU A 197 0.13 -19.93 9.91
C LEU A 197 -0.77 -20.41 8.76
N ALA A 198 -2.05 -20.69 9.04
CA ALA A 198 -3.04 -21.02 8.01
C ALA A 198 -3.60 -19.78 7.27
N CYS A 199 -3.34 -18.56 7.76
CA CYS A 199 -3.77 -17.33 7.10
C CYS A 199 -2.93 -17.05 5.85
N ARG A 200 -3.53 -16.34 4.87
CA ARG A 200 -2.77 -15.81 3.74
C ARG A 200 -1.79 -14.74 4.25
N ASN A 201 -0.60 -14.70 3.66
CA ASN A 201 0.45 -13.73 4.00
C ASN A 201 1.01 -13.86 5.44
N ALA A 202 1.01 -15.06 6.01
CA ALA A 202 1.49 -15.35 7.35
C ALA A 202 3.01 -15.55 7.49
N SER A 203 3.82 -15.25 6.46
CA SER A 203 5.27 -15.49 6.47
C SER A 203 6.04 -14.71 7.53
N ARG A 204 5.50 -13.59 8.06
CA ARG A 204 6.19 -12.83 9.11
C ARG A 204 6.30 -13.57 10.42
N LEU A 205 5.25 -14.31 10.81
CA LEU A 205 5.25 -14.94 12.11
C LEU A 205 6.39 -15.98 12.25
N PRO A 206 6.64 -16.88 11.28
CA PRO A 206 7.85 -17.72 11.29
C PRO A 206 9.15 -16.95 11.48
N VAL A 207 9.33 -15.83 10.75
CA VAL A 207 10.51 -14.96 10.89
C VAL A 207 10.63 -14.41 12.31
N LEU A 208 9.53 -13.93 12.91
CA LEU A 208 9.51 -13.45 14.30
C LEU A 208 9.77 -14.55 15.31
N VAL A 209 9.30 -15.78 15.06
CA VAL A 209 9.50 -16.92 15.96
C VAL A 209 10.99 -17.30 16.01
N VAL A 210 11.67 -17.37 14.87
CA VAL A 210 13.13 -17.60 14.83
C VAL A 210 13.85 -16.45 15.51
N ALA A 211 13.49 -15.20 15.20
CA ALA A 211 14.07 -14.03 15.83
C ALA A 211 13.96 -14.05 17.37
N ALA A 212 12.77 -14.31 17.88
CA ALA A 212 12.52 -14.41 19.32
C ALA A 212 13.29 -15.55 19.99
N ALA A 213 13.50 -16.68 19.28
CA ALA A 213 14.31 -17.79 19.81
C ALA A 213 15.78 -17.37 19.99
N TYR A 214 16.34 -16.62 19.04
CA TYR A 214 17.70 -16.07 19.15
C TYR A 214 17.79 -14.94 20.17
N GLU A 215 16.78 -14.09 20.31
CA GLU A 215 16.75 -13.11 21.41
C GLU A 215 16.74 -13.79 22.79
N ALA A 216 16.01 -14.91 22.93
CA ALA A 216 15.89 -15.62 24.19
C ALA A 216 17.12 -16.48 24.54
N ALA A 217 17.74 -17.12 23.54
CA ALA A 217 18.79 -18.12 23.75
C ALA A 217 20.18 -17.72 23.21
N GLY A 218 20.27 -16.71 22.34
CA GLY A 218 21.49 -16.35 21.60
C GLY A 218 22.68 -16.03 22.51
N ALA A 219 22.43 -15.39 23.66
CA ALA A 219 23.47 -15.12 24.65
C ALA A 219 24.20 -16.40 25.14
N ARG A 220 23.50 -17.54 25.20
CA ARG A 220 24.07 -18.84 25.59
C ARG A 220 24.73 -19.57 24.42
N LEU A 221 24.37 -19.22 23.19
CA LEU A 221 24.90 -19.77 21.95
C LEU A 221 26.07 -18.95 21.40
N SER A 222 26.40 -17.82 22.03
CA SER A 222 27.35 -16.83 21.51
C SER A 222 26.92 -16.25 20.16
N GLU A 223 25.62 -16.13 19.95
CA GLU A 223 25.00 -15.72 18.69
C GLU A 223 24.02 -14.56 18.93
N SER A 224 23.90 -13.66 17.95
CA SER A 224 22.96 -12.54 17.97
C SER A 224 22.32 -12.33 16.61
N ILE A 225 21.04 -11.97 16.64
CA ILE A 225 20.27 -11.64 15.45
C ILE A 225 20.56 -10.22 14.96
N LEU A 226 20.70 -10.05 13.64
CA LEU A 226 20.74 -8.73 13.01
C LEU A 226 19.34 -8.10 12.89
N PRO A 227 19.22 -6.77 12.81
CA PRO A 227 17.92 -6.10 12.70
C PRO A 227 17.06 -6.65 11.55
N LEU A 228 15.83 -7.06 11.87
CA LEU A 228 14.91 -7.60 10.87
C LEU A 228 14.56 -6.54 9.83
N ASN A 229 14.86 -6.81 8.56
CA ASN A 229 14.47 -5.96 7.45
C ASN A 229 12.95 -6.01 7.20
N SER A 230 12.46 -5.00 6.48
CA SER A 230 11.06 -4.97 6.05
C SER A 230 10.80 -6.05 5.00
N HIS A 231 9.66 -6.74 5.08
CA HIS A 231 9.28 -7.86 4.20
C HIS A 231 9.33 -7.66 2.69
N ASN A 232 9.44 -6.41 2.23
CA ASN A 232 9.46 -6.08 0.82
C ASN A 232 10.82 -5.55 0.37
N ALA A 233 11.85 -5.61 1.23
CA ALA A 233 13.21 -5.36 0.80
C ALA A 233 13.62 -6.52 -0.12
N ALA A 234 13.96 -6.22 -1.37
CA ALA A 234 14.52 -7.22 -2.26
C ALA A 234 15.94 -7.55 -1.79
N ASP A 235 16.22 -8.83 -1.55
CA ASP A 235 17.50 -9.32 -0.99
C ASP A 235 18.72 -8.79 -1.78
N LEU A 236 18.56 -8.67 -3.10
CA LEU A 236 19.57 -8.15 -4.03
C LEU A 236 19.92 -6.66 -3.83
N GLN A 237 19.04 -5.85 -3.23
CA GLN A 237 19.29 -4.43 -2.97
C GLN A 237 19.83 -4.17 -1.56
N THR A 238 19.55 -5.07 -0.61
CA THR A 238 20.01 -4.96 0.78
C THR A 238 21.32 -5.70 1.04
N GLY A 239 21.68 -6.66 0.18
CA GLY A 239 22.82 -7.55 0.42
C GLY A 239 22.56 -8.55 1.56
N SER A 240 21.30 -8.76 1.93
CA SER A 240 20.91 -9.74 2.94
C SER A 240 20.95 -11.16 2.37
N LEU A 241 21.42 -12.10 3.17
CA LEU A 241 21.50 -13.52 2.85
C LEU A 241 20.17 -14.27 3.10
N GLY A 242 19.22 -13.65 3.80
CA GLY A 242 17.87 -14.17 4.00
C GLY A 242 17.00 -13.29 4.91
N ASP A 243 15.78 -13.75 5.18
CA ASP A 243 14.81 -13.10 6.07
C ASP A 243 15.30 -12.91 7.53
N VAL A 244 16.17 -13.80 8.03
CA VAL A 244 16.84 -13.70 9.34
C VAL A 244 18.32 -13.98 9.18
N GLU A 245 19.15 -13.12 9.74
CA GLU A 245 20.61 -13.26 9.73
C GLU A 245 21.14 -13.28 11.16
N ILE A 246 22.02 -14.24 11.44
CA ILE A 246 22.61 -14.48 12.75
C ILE A 246 24.13 -14.33 12.62
N CYS A 247 24.70 -13.53 13.51
CA CYS A 247 26.14 -13.36 13.66
C CYS A 247 26.62 -13.96 14.97
N LEU A 248 27.92 -14.29 15.04
CA LEU A 248 28.57 -14.54 16.32
C LEU A 248 28.66 -13.22 17.10
N MET A 249 28.46 -13.28 18.41
CA MET A 249 28.51 -12.08 19.25
C MET A 249 29.90 -11.42 19.17
N GLY A 250 29.92 -10.15 18.77
CA GLY A 250 31.15 -9.37 18.60
C GLY A 250 31.75 -9.45 17.19
N GLU A 251 31.10 -10.17 16.28
CA GLU A 251 31.45 -10.21 14.86
C GLU A 251 30.29 -9.71 13.99
N ASP A 252 30.61 -9.07 12.87
CA ASP A 252 29.60 -8.61 11.90
C ASP A 252 29.38 -9.63 10.76
N SER A 253 30.09 -10.76 10.78
CA SER A 253 29.93 -11.81 9.77
C SER A 253 28.75 -12.71 10.09
N VAL A 254 27.82 -12.79 9.14
CA VAL A 254 26.68 -13.71 9.21
C VAL A 254 27.19 -15.15 9.13
N VAL A 255 26.85 -15.95 10.14
CA VAL A 255 27.20 -17.38 10.24
C VAL A 255 26.02 -18.29 9.96
N THR A 256 24.79 -17.78 10.08
CA THR A 256 23.56 -18.51 9.74
C THR A 256 22.55 -17.54 9.15
N ALA A 257 21.94 -17.94 8.03
CA ALA A 257 20.84 -17.23 7.41
C ALA A 257 19.62 -18.15 7.30
N TYR A 258 18.42 -17.59 7.51
CA TYR A 258 17.16 -18.28 7.32
C TYR A 258 16.34 -17.58 6.25
N GLU A 259 15.85 -18.36 5.30
CA GLU A 259 14.92 -17.91 4.26
C GLU A 259 13.56 -18.59 4.47
N MET A 260 12.49 -17.80 4.60
CA MET A 260 11.17 -18.29 5.00
C MET A 260 10.18 -18.21 3.84
N LYS A 261 9.91 -19.37 3.21
CA LYS A 261 8.89 -19.47 2.15
C LYS A 261 7.54 -19.97 2.72
N MET A 262 6.46 -19.31 2.34
CA MET A 262 5.08 -19.77 2.59
C MET A 262 4.65 -20.95 1.71
N ARG A 263 5.50 -21.36 0.77
CA ARG A 263 5.30 -22.52 -0.11
C ARG A 263 6.39 -23.54 0.16
N ARG A 264 6.15 -24.78 -0.29
CA ARG A 264 7.19 -25.81 -0.30
C ARG A 264 8.41 -25.29 -1.06
N VAL A 265 9.57 -25.38 -0.41
CA VAL A 265 10.87 -25.06 -1.00
C VAL A 265 11.16 -26.03 -2.13
N THR A 266 11.55 -25.50 -3.28
CA THR A 266 11.97 -26.27 -4.47
C THR A 266 13.48 -26.22 -4.64
N GLN A 267 14.03 -27.13 -5.45
CA GLN A 267 15.48 -27.11 -5.76
C GLN A 267 15.90 -25.76 -6.35
N ASP A 268 15.11 -25.20 -7.26
CA ASP A 268 15.36 -23.88 -7.84
C ASP A 268 15.43 -22.75 -6.79
N ASP A 269 14.76 -22.89 -5.65
CA ASP A 269 14.85 -21.90 -4.57
C ASP A 269 16.19 -21.99 -3.83
N ILE A 270 16.73 -23.21 -3.72
CA ILE A 270 18.03 -23.47 -3.09
C ILE A 270 19.15 -23.00 -4.01
N ASP A 271 19.04 -23.26 -5.31
CA ASP A 271 20.05 -22.90 -6.30
C ASP A 271 20.11 -21.37 -6.55
N ALA A 272 19.04 -20.65 -6.23
CA ALA A 272 18.95 -19.20 -6.37
C ALA A 272 19.37 -18.40 -5.12
N ALA A 273 19.59 -19.06 -3.98
CA ALA A 273 20.05 -18.48 -2.72
C ALA A 273 21.59 -18.50 -2.64
#